data_AF-A0A9P4X7E1-F1
#
_entry.id   AF-A0A9P4X7E1-F1
#
_cell.length_a   1.000
_cell.length_b   1.000
_cell.length_c   1.000
_cell.angle_alpha   90.00
_cell.angle_beta   90.00
_cell.angle_gamma   90.00
#
_symmetry.space_group_name_H-M   'P 1'
#
loop_
_entity.id
_entity.type
_entity.pdbx_description
1 polymer ?
#
loop_
_entity_poly.entity_id
_entity_poly.type
_entity_poly.pdbx_seq_one_letter_code
_entity_poly.pdbx_strand_id
1 'polypeptide(L)'
;MAPCRPTRASKAKPTGNRSSRAGKKKQSKPKPRKKAAKTKDLYRALRKQFRRDCAQLPNGLELELPEEEDFVGVSKLSNRKHYERIYKDRKKLNKNGKRELSASLKASEPQVPDPYDDKPQLSYLKRGGYQEQEEEEQEDQEQEVNQEPERDYEPFRFSRKRARKAPPPPPPPPPEPVVQKTPANFMGIPREIRMEIYRHLLTAAKPIPVHGGWKQVYWTKDLQISTAILRACKIVHEEASVVLYGANTFLYRLRDANFNGDYIDNLATDDELIGRDEDESESEYEDDLEQDDEDDEDGPVSADKESVINIERYAHLFRHITIEAEANRYSDITQNSMVAAMDVFRKPDQGGPTETSRSIHTLTVCIMPLLHQRHDEPSQRRFTFVDFFLPESPVIQAIKAVDCQVLHVDILTRHTSRRSAQVTVKGTGSCRLTINRRHEQAMNYFQGETSGDKAVRRRTVEMAKRSAEAIDTLAKHIEEQCNRRHFDQDTTMDMDIDSPDWLNIDQDEEHHDEDIWGFGY
;
A
#
# COMPACT_ATOMS: atom_id res chain seq x y z
N MET A 1 -38.23 -40.15 9.58
CA MET A 1 -38.44 -39.83 11.01
C MET A 1 -37.38 -40.53 11.83
N ALA A 2 -36.37 -39.82 12.30
CA ALA A 2 -35.29 -40.33 13.14
C ALA A 2 -35.27 -39.56 14.47
N PRO A 3 -35.00 -40.20 15.62
CA PRO A 3 -35.15 -39.57 16.92
C PRO A 3 -33.91 -38.74 17.31
N CYS A 4 -34.15 -37.48 17.69
CA CYS A 4 -33.16 -36.58 18.27
C CYS A 4 -32.71 -37.07 19.66
N ARG A 5 -31.39 -37.07 19.90
CA ARG A 5 -30.78 -37.28 21.22
C ARG A 5 -30.88 -36.01 22.08
N PRO A 6 -31.15 -36.11 23.39
CA PRO A 6 -31.13 -34.95 24.28
C PRO A 6 -29.71 -34.60 24.73
N THR A 7 -29.37 -33.32 24.66
CA THR A 7 -28.14 -32.72 25.19
C THR A 7 -28.22 -32.61 26.72
N ARG A 8 -27.24 -33.19 27.41
CA ARG A 8 -27.03 -33.05 28.86
C ARG A 8 -26.41 -31.70 29.17
N ALA A 9 -27.11 -30.87 29.95
CA ALA A 9 -26.57 -29.67 30.56
C ALA A 9 -25.58 -30.02 31.69
N SER A 10 -24.32 -29.60 31.55
CA SER A 10 -23.31 -29.66 32.61
C SER A 10 -23.40 -28.40 33.48
N LYS A 11 -23.77 -28.57 34.75
CA LYS A 11 -23.73 -27.52 35.78
C LYS A 11 -22.28 -27.27 36.20
N ALA A 12 -21.74 -26.10 35.88
CA ALA A 12 -20.46 -25.64 36.40
C ALA A 12 -20.59 -25.21 37.88
N LYS A 13 -19.68 -25.68 38.73
CA LYS A 13 -19.54 -25.30 40.15
C LYS A 13 -18.90 -23.92 40.28
N PRO A 14 -19.34 -23.06 41.21
CA PRO A 14 -18.65 -21.81 41.51
C PRO A 14 -17.47 -22.09 42.47
N THR A 15 -16.24 -21.87 42.00
CA THR A 15 -15.04 -21.87 42.84
C THR A 15 -14.80 -20.46 43.40
N GLY A 16 -15.19 -20.27 44.67
CA GLY A 16 -14.89 -19.06 45.43
C GLY A 16 -13.45 -19.02 45.89
N ASN A 17 -12.57 -18.35 45.15
CA ASN A 17 -11.22 -17.98 45.62
C ASN A 17 -11.21 -16.53 46.09
N ARG A 18 -11.53 -16.34 47.37
CA ARG A 18 -11.43 -15.07 48.10
C ARG A 18 -9.97 -14.89 48.54
N SER A 19 -9.15 -14.23 47.73
CA SER A 19 -7.78 -13.88 48.13
C SER A 19 -7.79 -12.62 49.01
N SER A 20 -7.23 -12.76 50.20
CA SER A 20 -7.00 -11.68 51.16
C SER A 20 -5.93 -10.72 50.62
N ARG A 21 -6.37 -9.59 50.07
CA ARG A 21 -5.52 -8.53 49.55
C ARG A 21 -4.95 -7.71 50.71
N ALA A 22 -3.77 -8.12 51.20
CA ALA A 22 -2.97 -7.37 52.16
C ALA A 22 -2.65 -5.96 51.63
N GLY A 23 -2.69 -4.98 52.53
CA GLY A 23 -2.68 -3.55 52.26
C GLY A 23 -1.51 -3.07 51.38
N LYS A 24 -1.83 -2.70 50.13
CA LYS A 24 -0.96 -1.84 49.33
C LYS A 24 -1.11 -0.41 49.84
N LYS A 25 -0.05 0.10 50.51
CA LYS A 25 0.15 1.53 50.81
C LYS A 25 -0.20 2.35 49.55
N LYS A 26 -1.25 3.16 49.62
CA LYS A 26 -1.63 4.14 48.60
C LYS A 26 -0.48 5.14 48.44
N GLN A 27 0.45 4.88 47.50
CA GLN A 27 1.34 5.91 47.02
C GLN A 27 0.46 6.93 46.28
N SER A 28 0.33 8.14 46.85
CA SER A 28 -0.43 9.22 46.26
C SER A 28 0.15 9.52 44.88
N LYS A 29 -0.57 9.17 43.81
CA LYS A 29 -0.19 9.55 42.45
C LYS A 29 -0.06 11.08 42.43
N PRO A 30 1.06 11.65 41.96
CA PRO A 30 1.23 13.09 41.89
C PRO A 30 0.11 13.67 41.02
N LYS A 31 -0.58 14.70 41.53
CA LYS A 31 -1.71 15.36 40.86
C LYS A 31 -1.33 15.71 39.41
N PRO A 32 -2.20 15.45 38.42
CA PRO A 32 -1.90 15.58 36.98
C PRO A 32 -1.33 16.94 36.58
N ARG A 33 -1.77 18.02 37.26
CA ARG A 33 -1.24 19.39 37.07
C ARG A 33 0.28 19.52 37.25
N LYS A 34 0.90 18.74 38.15
CA LYS A 34 2.38 18.79 38.36
C LYS A 34 3.16 18.10 37.23
N LYS A 35 2.55 17.20 36.47
CA LYS A 35 3.21 16.54 35.33
C LYS A 35 3.18 17.44 34.09
N ALA A 36 2.05 18.08 33.80
CA ALA A 36 1.91 19.01 32.67
C ALA A 36 2.89 20.18 32.76
N ALA A 37 3.03 20.80 33.94
CA ALA A 37 4.00 21.88 34.16
C ALA A 37 5.46 21.44 33.89
N LYS A 38 5.85 20.25 34.36
CA LYS A 38 7.19 19.69 34.11
C LYS A 38 7.44 19.43 32.63
N THR A 39 6.46 18.93 31.90
CA THR A 39 6.57 18.71 30.45
C THR A 39 6.70 20.03 29.69
N LYS A 40 5.91 21.06 30.06
CA LYS A 40 5.98 22.40 29.46
C LYS A 40 7.33 23.07 29.69
N ASP A 41 7.88 22.93 30.89
CA ASP A 41 9.22 23.44 31.22
C ASP A 41 10.33 22.70 30.46
N LEU A 42 10.22 21.38 30.33
CA LEU A 42 11.17 20.56 29.56
C LEU A 42 11.15 20.92 28.08
N TYR A 43 9.96 21.11 27.49
CA TYR A 43 9.83 21.56 26.10
C TYR A 43 10.40 22.97 25.91
N ARG A 44 10.14 23.88 26.86
CA ARG A 44 10.69 25.24 26.85
C ARG A 44 12.21 25.24 26.98
N ALA A 45 12.79 24.29 27.74
CA ALA A 45 14.23 24.09 27.85
C ALA A 45 14.84 23.54 26.54
N LEU A 46 14.25 22.50 25.95
CA LEU A 46 14.67 21.95 24.66
C LEU A 46 14.63 23.00 23.55
N ARG A 47 13.55 23.79 23.47
CA ARG A 47 13.42 24.88 22.49
C ARG A 47 14.44 26.01 22.72
N LYS A 48 14.89 26.22 23.95
CA LYS A 48 15.99 27.16 24.26
C LYS A 48 17.34 26.57 23.87
N GLN A 49 17.57 25.27 24.10
CA GLN A 49 18.78 24.57 23.71
C GLN A 49 18.94 24.54 22.20
N PHE A 50 17.92 24.08 21.47
CA PHE A 50 17.91 24.06 20.01
C PHE A 50 18.22 25.45 19.41
N ARG A 51 17.65 26.52 19.96
CA ARG A 51 17.97 27.89 19.52
C ARG A 51 19.42 28.30 19.76
N ARG A 52 20.01 27.86 20.87
CA ARG A 52 21.44 28.08 21.15
C ARG A 52 22.30 27.30 20.16
N ASP A 53 21.92 26.08 19.84
CA ASP A 53 22.63 25.22 18.89
C ASP A 53 22.54 25.79 17.46
N CYS A 54 21.39 26.33 17.05
CA CYS A 54 21.27 27.06 15.77
C CYS A 54 22.08 28.36 15.75
N ALA A 55 22.20 29.05 16.89
CA ALA A 55 23.05 30.23 17.03
C ALA A 55 24.55 29.88 17.11
N GLN A 56 24.89 28.62 17.39
CA GLN A 56 26.26 28.12 17.55
C GLN A 56 26.42 26.80 16.81
N LEU A 57 26.73 26.85 15.51
CA LEU A 57 27.08 25.62 14.81
C LEU A 57 28.36 25.01 15.42
N PRO A 58 28.41 23.67 15.58
CA PRO A 58 29.51 22.98 16.26
C PRO A 58 30.87 23.13 15.56
N ASN A 59 30.88 23.50 14.28
CA ASN A 59 32.08 23.79 13.49
C ASN A 59 32.63 25.22 13.69
N GLY A 60 32.00 26.02 14.55
CA GLY A 60 32.36 27.42 14.78
C GLY A 60 31.92 28.36 13.66
N LEU A 61 31.38 27.84 12.55
CA LEU A 61 30.79 28.66 11.50
C LEU A 61 29.51 29.31 12.01
N GLU A 62 29.20 30.46 11.43
CA GLU A 62 27.98 31.17 11.73
C GLU A 62 26.94 30.78 10.69
N LEU A 63 25.75 30.35 11.13
CA LEU A 63 24.63 30.10 10.22
C LEU A 63 24.30 31.41 9.50
N GLU A 64 24.31 31.39 8.17
CA GLU A 64 23.79 32.50 7.36
C GLU A 64 22.30 32.65 7.68
N LEU A 65 21.92 33.81 8.21
CA LEU A 65 20.55 34.12 8.55
C LEU A 65 19.94 34.90 7.38
N PRO A 66 18.67 34.63 7.02
CA PRO A 66 17.99 35.38 5.96
C PRO A 66 18.01 36.89 6.21
N GLU A 67 18.14 37.67 5.14
CA GLU A 67 18.12 39.13 5.17
C GLU A 67 16.67 39.66 5.27
N GLU A 68 16.48 40.95 5.53
CA GLU A 68 15.11 41.51 5.64
C GLU A 68 14.32 41.40 4.34
N GLU A 69 15.02 41.37 3.21
CA GLU A 69 14.49 41.22 1.85
C GLU A 69 13.85 39.85 1.63
N ASP A 70 14.38 38.79 2.26
CA ASP A 70 13.86 37.42 2.17
C ASP A 70 12.48 37.23 2.85
N PHE A 71 12.04 38.23 3.63
CA PHE A 71 10.74 38.22 4.30
C PHE A 71 9.68 39.07 3.58
N VAL A 72 9.98 39.60 2.39
CA VAL A 72 9.08 40.43 1.59
C VAL A 72 8.88 39.79 0.20
N GLY A 73 7.65 39.78 -0.32
CA GLY A 73 7.32 39.25 -1.65
C GLY A 73 6.70 37.84 -1.66
N VAL A 74 6.55 37.28 -2.87
CA VAL A 74 5.85 36.00 -3.12
C VAL A 74 6.61 34.80 -2.52
N SER A 75 7.93 34.94 -2.34
CA SER A 75 8.85 33.92 -1.78
C SER A 75 9.07 34.05 -0.27
N LYS A 76 8.21 34.79 0.44
CA LYS A 76 8.41 35.15 1.85
C LYS A 76 8.66 33.94 2.74
N LEU A 77 9.82 33.92 3.39
CA LEU A 77 10.10 32.93 4.43
C LEU A 77 9.11 33.08 5.58
N SER A 78 8.50 31.97 5.98
CA SER A 78 7.65 31.94 7.16
C SER A 78 8.51 32.19 8.41
N ASN A 79 7.95 32.89 9.41
CA ASN A 79 8.51 32.98 10.76
C ASN A 79 9.70 33.96 10.98
N ARG A 80 9.62 35.22 10.49
CA ARG A 80 10.56 36.33 10.81
C ARG A 80 10.94 36.41 12.30
N LYS A 81 9.95 36.26 13.20
CA LYS A 81 10.15 36.28 14.67
C LYS A 81 11.11 35.19 15.16
N HIS A 82 11.23 34.06 14.47
CA HIS A 82 12.16 32.99 14.82
C HIS A 82 13.61 33.40 14.55
N TYR A 83 13.90 33.89 13.34
CA TYR A 83 15.25 34.32 12.94
C TYR A 83 15.73 35.54 13.74
N GLU A 84 14.85 36.50 14.04
CA GLU A 84 15.18 37.61 14.94
C GLU A 84 15.59 37.16 16.35
N ARG A 85 15.00 36.07 16.85
CA ARG A 85 15.38 35.50 18.17
C ARG A 85 16.76 34.85 18.09
N ILE A 86 17.08 34.13 17.02
CA ILE A 86 18.42 33.56 16.79
C ILE A 86 19.45 34.68 16.71
N TYR A 87 19.16 35.76 15.99
CA TYR A 87 20.02 36.93 15.88
C TYR A 87 20.31 37.58 17.25
N LYS A 88 19.26 37.75 18.09
CA LYS A 88 19.40 38.28 19.46
C LYS A 88 20.23 37.37 20.35
N ASP A 89 20.05 36.06 20.27
CA ASP A 89 20.80 35.09 21.06
C ASP A 89 22.28 35.05 20.62
N ARG A 90 22.57 35.15 19.32
CA ARG A 90 23.94 35.30 18.78
C ARG A 90 24.62 36.58 19.27
N LYS A 91 23.92 37.72 19.23
CA LYS A 91 24.45 39.00 19.74
C LYS A 91 24.77 38.94 21.23
N LYS A 92 24.00 38.19 22.03
CA LYS A 92 24.29 37.96 23.46
C LYS A 92 25.52 37.08 23.66
N LEU A 93 25.70 36.04 22.84
CA LEU A 93 26.87 35.17 22.92
C LEU A 93 28.17 35.90 22.56
N ASN A 94 28.14 36.72 21.50
CA ASN A 94 29.31 37.49 21.07
C ASN A 94 29.73 38.56 22.08
N LYS A 95 28.77 39.11 22.86
CA LYS A 95 29.06 40.06 23.95
C LYS A 95 29.84 39.45 25.12
N ASN A 96 29.78 38.13 25.31
CA ASN A 96 30.41 37.47 26.46
C ASN A 96 31.91 37.20 26.29
N GLY A 97 32.52 37.57 25.15
CA GLY A 97 33.97 37.73 25.00
C GLY A 97 34.80 36.44 25.00
N LYS A 98 35.48 36.20 23.87
CA LYS A 98 36.43 35.10 23.58
C LYS A 98 35.85 33.69 23.54
N ARG A 99 35.48 33.32 22.31
CA ARG A 99 35.18 31.97 21.86
C ARG A 99 36.52 31.22 21.74
N GLU A 100 36.92 30.44 22.73
CA GLU A 100 38.01 29.48 22.57
C GLU A 100 37.46 28.30 21.74
N LEU A 101 37.77 28.29 20.45
CA LEU A 101 37.47 27.18 19.57
C LEU A 101 38.27 25.97 20.05
N SER A 102 37.61 24.93 20.56
CA SER A 102 38.25 23.67 20.89
C SER A 102 38.89 23.11 19.61
N ALA A 103 40.23 23.02 19.59
CA ALA A 103 41.00 22.59 18.42
C ALA A 103 40.65 21.16 17.92
N SER A 104 39.87 20.39 18.68
CA SER A 104 39.55 18.98 18.42
C SER A 104 38.39 18.72 17.45
N LEU A 105 37.75 19.75 16.87
CA LEU A 105 36.57 19.60 16.00
C LEU A 105 36.80 20.02 14.53
N LYS A 106 38.04 20.31 14.14
CA LYS A 106 38.36 20.46 12.71
C LYS A 106 38.34 19.07 12.06
N ALA A 107 37.37 18.83 11.18
CA ALA A 107 37.43 17.71 10.26
C ALA A 107 38.76 17.78 9.49
N SER A 108 39.38 16.63 9.23
CA SER A 108 40.57 16.53 8.40
C SER A 108 40.30 17.24 7.07
N GLU A 109 41.29 18.01 6.57
CA GLU A 109 41.17 18.66 5.26
C GLU A 109 40.77 17.62 4.22
N PRO A 110 39.73 17.89 3.41
CA PRO A 110 39.34 16.98 2.34
C PRO A 110 40.53 16.79 1.42
N GLN A 111 40.97 15.54 1.24
CA GLN A 111 41.97 15.20 0.25
C GLN A 111 41.34 15.41 -1.13
N VAL A 112 41.55 16.60 -1.70
CA VAL A 112 41.26 16.88 -3.09
C VAL A 112 42.34 16.15 -3.91
N PRO A 113 41.98 15.17 -4.74
CA PRO A 113 42.94 14.53 -5.62
C PRO A 113 43.62 15.60 -6.49
N ASP A 114 44.94 15.54 -6.56
CA ASP A 114 45.74 16.47 -7.34
C ASP A 114 45.29 16.42 -8.81
N PRO A 115 44.85 17.54 -9.41
CA PRO A 115 44.39 17.58 -10.80
C PRO A 115 45.48 17.22 -11.84
N TYR A 116 46.72 16.99 -11.42
CA TYR A 116 47.82 16.54 -12.26
C TYR A 116 48.30 15.10 -11.99
N ASP A 117 47.66 14.34 -11.10
CA ASP A 117 47.97 12.92 -10.91
C ASP A 117 47.21 12.06 -11.94
N ASP A 118 47.57 12.19 -13.22
CA ASP A 118 47.05 11.44 -14.38
C ASP A 118 47.50 9.96 -14.40
N LYS A 119 47.76 9.35 -13.24
CA LYS A 119 48.05 7.92 -13.18
C LYS A 119 46.74 7.15 -13.35
N PRO A 120 46.61 6.32 -14.40
CA PRO A 120 45.38 5.56 -14.63
C PRO A 120 45.18 4.57 -13.48
N GLN A 121 44.22 4.85 -12.61
CA GLN A 121 43.75 3.90 -11.60
C GLN A 121 43.01 2.75 -12.30
N LEU A 122 43.78 1.76 -12.76
CA LEU A 122 43.36 0.57 -13.50
C LEU A 122 42.63 -0.49 -12.65
N SER A 123 41.89 -0.13 -11.60
CA SER A 123 41.39 -1.10 -10.62
C SER A 123 39.88 -1.35 -10.57
N TYR A 124 39.03 -0.77 -11.45
CA TYR A 124 37.57 -0.92 -11.31
C TYR A 124 36.75 -1.50 -12.48
N LEU A 125 37.36 -1.94 -13.59
CA LEU A 125 36.58 -2.34 -14.79
C LEU A 125 36.78 -3.79 -15.30
N LYS A 126 37.13 -4.75 -14.43
CA LYS A 126 37.21 -6.17 -14.84
C LYS A 126 36.26 -7.07 -14.06
N ARG A 127 34.96 -6.98 -14.35
CA ARG A 127 34.00 -8.06 -14.03
C ARG A 127 32.75 -8.00 -14.91
N GLY A 128 32.62 -8.97 -15.81
CA GLY A 128 31.38 -9.23 -16.56
C GLY A 128 31.56 -9.34 -18.07
N GLY A 129 32.33 -10.31 -18.55
CA GLY A 129 32.24 -10.77 -19.94
C GLY A 129 31.43 -12.06 -19.97
N TYR A 130 30.20 -12.00 -20.48
CA TYR A 130 29.47 -13.19 -20.92
C TYR A 130 30.03 -13.62 -22.27
N GLN A 131 30.28 -14.92 -22.37
CA GLN A 131 30.77 -15.61 -23.54
C GLN A 131 29.52 -16.08 -24.31
N GLU A 132 29.08 -15.30 -25.30
CA GLU A 132 28.15 -15.78 -26.33
C GLU A 132 28.97 -16.60 -27.32
N GLN A 133 28.68 -17.90 -27.36
CA GLN A 133 29.25 -18.83 -28.31
C GLN A 133 28.21 -19.02 -29.41
N GLU A 134 28.60 -18.64 -30.62
CA GLU A 134 27.89 -18.84 -31.88
C GLU A 134 27.58 -20.33 -32.07
N GLU A 135 26.30 -20.68 -32.22
CA GLU A 135 25.85 -21.87 -32.93
C GLU A 135 24.70 -21.44 -33.85
N GLU A 136 25.07 -21.07 -35.07
CA GLU A 136 24.22 -21.05 -36.25
C GLU A 136 24.60 -22.27 -37.11
N GLU A 137 23.59 -22.84 -37.78
CA GLU A 137 23.67 -23.83 -38.87
C GLU A 137 23.80 -25.34 -38.51
N GLN A 138 22.64 -26.01 -38.41
CA GLN A 138 22.37 -27.15 -39.31
C GLN A 138 20.88 -27.43 -39.50
N GLU A 139 20.49 -27.44 -40.77
CA GLU A 139 19.18 -27.65 -41.37
C GLU A 139 18.62 -29.07 -41.20
N ASP A 140 17.28 -29.14 -41.26
CA ASP A 140 16.46 -30.13 -41.96
C ASP A 140 16.92 -31.59 -42.07
N GLN A 141 16.22 -32.46 -41.33
CA GLN A 141 15.72 -33.71 -41.91
C GLN A 141 14.54 -34.28 -41.09
N GLU A 142 13.38 -34.30 -41.73
CA GLU A 142 12.22 -35.10 -41.37
C GLU A 142 12.57 -36.60 -41.41
N GLN A 143 12.18 -37.37 -40.39
CA GLN A 143 11.67 -38.73 -40.56
C GLN A 143 10.98 -39.24 -39.28
N GLU A 144 9.68 -39.48 -39.39
CA GLU A 144 9.00 -40.53 -38.64
C GLU A 144 9.75 -41.86 -38.83
N VAL A 145 9.85 -42.67 -37.77
CA VAL A 145 9.53 -44.11 -37.72
C VAL A 145 10.04 -44.67 -36.40
N ASN A 146 9.08 -45.08 -35.58
CA ASN A 146 9.00 -46.30 -34.78
C ASN A 146 10.29 -47.10 -34.45
N GLN A 147 10.31 -47.54 -33.19
CA GLN A 147 11.08 -48.63 -32.56
C GLN A 147 12.31 -48.20 -31.75
N GLU A 148 12.15 -48.29 -30.42
CA GLU A 148 13.23 -48.56 -29.49
C GLU A 148 13.99 -49.83 -29.91
N PRO A 149 15.33 -49.79 -29.90
CA PRO A 149 16.11 -50.95 -29.55
C PRO A 149 16.88 -50.67 -28.26
N GLU A 150 16.76 -51.59 -27.31
CA GLU A 150 17.72 -51.81 -26.22
C GLU A 150 19.14 -51.61 -26.75
N ARG A 151 19.84 -50.58 -26.27
CA ARG A 151 21.28 -50.47 -26.48
C ARG A 151 22.00 -51.07 -25.28
N ASP A 152 22.55 -52.24 -25.56
CA ASP A 152 23.53 -52.93 -24.75
C ASP A 152 24.70 -52.01 -24.34
N TYR A 153 25.07 -52.14 -23.07
CA TYR A 153 26.27 -51.60 -22.45
C TYR A 153 27.53 -52.08 -23.18
N GLU A 154 28.23 -51.20 -23.90
CA GLU A 154 29.60 -51.49 -24.34
C GLU A 154 30.60 -51.23 -23.19
N PRO A 155 31.49 -52.20 -22.86
CA PRO A 155 32.53 -51.99 -21.87
C PRO A 155 33.63 -51.09 -22.44
N PHE A 156 33.85 -49.95 -21.77
CA PHE A 156 34.97 -49.04 -21.99
C PHE A 156 36.30 -49.80 -22.17
N ARG A 157 36.86 -49.76 -23.38
CA ARG A 157 38.20 -50.30 -23.67
C ARG A 157 39.26 -49.40 -23.03
N PHE A 158 40.07 -49.99 -22.14
CA PHE A 158 41.25 -49.37 -21.55
C PHE A 158 42.28 -48.99 -22.63
N SER A 159 42.44 -47.69 -22.85
CA SER A 159 43.51 -47.13 -23.68
C SER A 159 44.88 -47.34 -23.03
N ARG A 160 45.85 -47.68 -23.87
CA ARG A 160 47.21 -48.13 -23.52
C ARG A 160 47.95 -47.09 -22.69
N LYS A 161 48.63 -47.58 -21.64
CA LYS A 161 49.54 -46.86 -20.74
C LYS A 161 50.69 -46.21 -21.54
N ARG A 162 50.55 -44.92 -21.88
CA ARG A 162 51.71 -44.07 -22.20
C ARG A 162 52.45 -43.77 -20.90
N ALA A 163 53.75 -44.04 -20.89
CA ALA A 163 54.64 -43.75 -19.78
C ALA A 163 54.55 -42.26 -19.40
N ARG A 164 54.12 -42.00 -18.16
CA ARG A 164 53.96 -40.67 -17.58
C ARG A 164 55.34 -40.03 -17.42
N LYS A 165 55.61 -38.93 -18.13
CA LYS A 165 56.55 -37.91 -17.66
C LYS A 165 56.05 -37.44 -16.29
N ALA A 166 56.96 -37.33 -15.32
CA ALA A 166 56.64 -36.85 -13.98
C ALA A 166 55.85 -35.53 -14.08
N PRO A 167 54.69 -35.42 -13.41
CA PRO A 167 53.89 -34.21 -13.44
C PRO A 167 54.73 -33.06 -12.85
N PRO A 168 54.73 -31.87 -13.48
CA PRO A 168 55.36 -30.69 -12.90
C PRO A 168 54.75 -30.43 -11.51
N PRO A 169 55.55 -29.89 -10.57
CA PRO A 169 55.08 -29.61 -9.22
C PRO A 169 53.79 -28.78 -9.27
N PRO A 170 52.80 -29.11 -8.43
CA PRO A 170 51.51 -28.42 -8.44
C PRO A 170 51.75 -26.91 -8.29
N PRO A 171 51.19 -26.06 -9.17
CA PRO A 171 51.30 -24.63 -9.02
C PRO A 171 50.78 -24.24 -7.63
N PRO A 172 51.42 -23.25 -6.96
CA PRO A 172 51.01 -22.81 -5.64
C PRO A 172 49.50 -22.51 -5.65
N PRO A 173 48.75 -22.95 -4.62
CA PRO A 173 47.32 -22.76 -4.57
C PRO A 173 47.04 -21.27 -4.81
N PRO A 174 46.14 -20.93 -5.76
CA PRO A 174 45.79 -19.54 -6.01
C PRO A 174 45.39 -18.93 -4.67
N PRO A 175 45.91 -17.75 -4.31
CA PRO A 175 45.65 -17.14 -3.01
C PRO A 175 44.15 -17.12 -2.80
N GLU A 176 43.70 -17.76 -1.72
CA GLU A 176 42.29 -17.81 -1.36
C GLU A 176 41.73 -16.40 -1.50
N PRO A 177 40.63 -16.22 -2.26
CA PRO A 177 40.07 -14.90 -2.48
C PRO A 177 39.77 -14.33 -1.10
N VAL A 178 40.60 -13.39 -0.66
CA VAL A 178 40.40 -12.64 0.57
C VAL A 178 39.07 -11.96 0.35
N VAL A 179 38.02 -12.52 0.95
CA VAL A 179 36.67 -11.96 0.95
C VAL A 179 36.84 -10.61 1.61
N GLN A 180 37.01 -9.57 0.79
CA GLN A 180 37.11 -8.22 1.25
C GLN A 180 35.79 -7.97 1.97
N LYS A 181 35.89 -7.90 3.30
CA LYS A 181 34.78 -7.49 4.16
C LYS A 181 34.55 -6.03 3.83
N THR A 182 33.83 -5.78 2.74
CA THR A 182 33.25 -4.47 2.48
C THR A 182 32.59 -4.04 3.78
N PRO A 183 32.83 -2.82 4.26
CA PRO A 183 32.16 -2.33 5.46
C PRO A 183 30.66 -2.52 5.22
N ALA A 184 29.96 -3.06 6.23
CA ALA A 184 28.55 -3.46 6.13
C ALA A 184 27.65 -2.24 5.92
N ASN A 185 27.68 -1.66 4.72
CA ASN A 185 26.78 -0.63 4.29
C ASN A 185 25.49 -1.29 3.82
N PHE A 186 24.38 -0.57 3.97
CA PHE A 186 23.07 -1.09 3.56
C PHE A 186 23.04 -1.49 2.07
N MET A 187 23.83 -0.82 1.22
CA MET A 187 23.95 -1.12 -0.21
C MET A 187 24.79 -2.37 -0.53
N GLY A 188 25.62 -2.84 0.41
CA GLY A 188 26.40 -4.06 0.28
C GLY A 188 25.58 -5.32 0.58
N ILE A 189 24.38 -5.16 1.14
CA ILE A 189 23.41 -6.23 1.38
C ILE A 189 22.76 -6.62 0.04
N PRO A 190 22.55 -7.90 -0.28
CA PRO A 190 21.81 -8.33 -1.48
C PRO A 190 20.42 -7.69 -1.58
N ARG A 191 19.97 -7.44 -2.82
CA ARG A 191 18.70 -6.75 -3.08
C ARG A 191 17.52 -7.44 -2.43
N GLU A 192 17.50 -8.77 -2.41
CA GLU A 192 16.44 -9.59 -1.84
C GLU A 192 16.24 -9.29 -0.35
N ILE A 193 17.35 -9.17 0.38
CA ILE A 193 17.33 -8.84 1.81
C ILE A 193 16.92 -7.37 2.02
N ARG A 194 17.36 -6.45 1.15
CA ARG A 194 16.88 -5.05 1.20
C ARG A 194 15.36 -4.97 0.98
N MET A 195 14.83 -5.72 0.02
CA MET A 195 13.39 -5.79 -0.25
C MET A 195 12.62 -6.33 0.96
N GLU A 196 13.15 -7.33 1.67
CA GLU A 196 12.55 -7.84 2.90
C GLU A 196 12.56 -6.78 4.02
N ILE A 197 13.66 -6.05 4.17
CA ILE A 197 13.74 -4.91 5.09
C ILE A 197 12.69 -3.85 4.73
N TYR A 198 12.52 -3.52 3.45
CA TYR A 198 11.49 -2.57 3.02
C TYR A 198 10.07 -3.09 3.32
N ARG A 199 9.78 -4.39 3.15
CA ARG A 199 8.46 -4.96 3.48
C ARG A 199 8.13 -4.77 4.96
N HIS A 200 9.09 -5.06 5.84
CA HIS A 200 8.90 -4.85 7.28
C HIS A 200 8.68 -3.37 7.66
N LEU A 201 9.27 -2.43 6.91
CA LEU A 201 9.18 -1.00 7.23
C LEU A 201 7.99 -0.29 6.57
N LEU A 202 7.60 -0.72 5.37
CA LEU A 202 6.67 0.01 4.51
C LEU A 202 5.33 -0.69 4.30
N THR A 203 5.12 -1.90 4.82
CA THR A 203 3.83 -2.59 4.74
C THR A 203 2.98 -2.29 5.98
N ALA A 204 1.83 -1.65 5.77
CA ALA A 204 0.79 -1.47 6.76
C ALA A 204 0.02 -2.76 7.00
N ALA A 205 -0.34 -3.02 8.25
CA ALA A 205 -1.28 -4.09 8.60
C ALA A 205 -2.74 -3.76 8.22
N LYS A 206 -3.08 -2.46 8.11
CA LYS A 206 -4.41 -1.98 7.75
C LYS A 206 -4.37 -1.32 6.37
N PRO A 207 -5.47 -1.35 5.59
CA PRO A 207 -5.54 -0.61 4.34
C PRO A 207 -5.23 0.88 4.55
N ILE A 208 -4.47 1.47 3.63
CA ILE A 208 -4.07 2.89 3.66
C ILE A 208 -5.23 3.72 3.10
N PRO A 209 -5.95 4.51 3.92
CA PRO A 209 -7.05 5.32 3.44
C PRO A 209 -6.55 6.49 2.57
N VAL A 210 -7.15 6.65 1.40
CA VAL A 210 -6.82 7.70 0.41
C VAL A 210 -8.08 8.43 -0.06
N HIS A 211 -7.91 9.68 -0.48
CA HIS A 211 -8.95 10.54 -1.03
C HIS A 211 -8.41 11.44 -2.15
N GLY A 212 -9.26 12.32 -2.68
CA GLY A 212 -8.86 13.31 -3.70
C GLY A 212 -8.36 12.65 -4.99
N GLY A 213 -9.08 11.64 -5.50
CA GLY A 213 -8.66 10.89 -6.69
C GLY A 213 -7.34 10.13 -6.49
N TRP A 214 -7.16 9.52 -5.32
CA TRP A 214 -5.98 8.76 -4.90
C TRP A 214 -4.72 9.59 -4.62
N LYS A 215 -4.80 10.93 -4.72
CA LYS A 215 -3.65 11.81 -4.55
C LYS A 215 -3.33 12.11 -3.09
N GLN A 216 -4.28 12.00 -2.17
CA GLN A 216 -4.07 12.36 -0.77
C GLN A 216 -4.25 11.13 0.13
N VAL A 217 -3.41 11.02 1.17
CA VAL A 217 -3.49 9.96 2.18
C VAL A 217 -4.08 10.54 3.46
N TYR A 218 -5.09 9.89 4.01
CA TYR A 218 -5.55 10.20 5.36
C TYR A 218 -4.50 9.73 6.38
N TRP A 219 -3.74 10.67 6.93
CA TRP A 219 -2.78 10.38 8.00
C TRP A 219 -3.51 10.02 9.28
N THR A 220 -3.64 8.72 9.51
CA THR A 220 -4.09 8.18 10.79
C THR A 220 -2.87 7.88 11.66
N LYS A 221 -2.98 8.14 12.97
CA LYS A 221 -1.93 7.81 13.97
C LYS A 221 -1.56 6.32 13.95
N ASP A 222 -2.45 5.49 13.40
CA ASP A 222 -2.34 4.03 13.33
C ASP A 222 -1.50 3.50 12.17
N LEU A 223 -1.21 4.30 11.13
CA LEU A 223 -0.60 3.76 9.92
C LEU A 223 0.83 3.24 10.18
N GLN A 224 1.53 3.81 11.16
CA GLN A 224 2.88 3.44 11.62
C GLN A 224 3.94 3.24 10.51
N ILE A 225 3.67 3.65 9.27
CA ILE A 225 4.64 3.60 8.17
C ILE A 225 5.49 4.86 8.20
N SER A 226 6.81 4.68 8.32
CA SER A 226 7.76 5.77 8.13
C SER A 226 8.21 5.84 6.66
N THR A 227 7.74 6.84 5.94
CA THR A 227 8.16 7.09 4.54
C THR A 227 9.51 7.82 4.45
N ALA A 228 10.16 8.11 5.58
CA ALA A 228 11.44 8.83 5.61
C ALA A 228 12.55 8.09 4.85
N ILE A 229 12.52 6.75 4.83
CA ILE A 229 13.49 5.93 4.11
C ILE A 229 13.48 6.19 2.59
N LEU A 230 12.33 6.55 2.02
CA LEU A 230 12.19 6.89 0.59
C LEU A 230 12.95 8.16 0.20
N ARG A 231 13.40 8.95 1.19
CA ARG A 231 14.18 10.18 0.99
C ARG A 231 15.68 9.95 1.15
N ALA A 232 16.14 8.75 1.49
CA ALA A 232 17.54 8.49 1.79
C ALA A 232 18.43 8.56 0.53
N CYS A 233 18.07 7.85 -0.54
CA CYS A 233 18.76 7.92 -1.84
C CYS A 233 17.87 7.40 -2.98
N LYS A 234 18.28 7.63 -4.24
CA LYS A 234 17.53 7.23 -5.43
C LYS A 234 17.31 5.71 -5.55
N ILE A 235 18.34 4.91 -5.28
CA ILE A 235 18.25 3.44 -5.36
C ILE A 235 17.23 2.91 -4.33
N VAL A 236 17.30 3.39 -3.08
CA VAL A 236 16.32 3.04 -2.05
C VAL A 236 14.93 3.47 -2.47
N HIS A 237 14.78 4.68 -3.00
CA HIS A 237 13.49 5.18 -3.45
C HIS A 237 12.86 4.27 -4.50
N GLU A 238 13.62 3.86 -5.52
CA GLU A 238 13.12 2.99 -6.60
C GLU A 238 12.73 1.61 -6.08
N GLU A 239 13.59 0.96 -5.30
CA GLU A 239 13.30 -0.37 -4.75
C GLU A 239 12.13 -0.35 -3.74
N ALA A 240 12.15 0.61 -2.83
CA ALA A 240 11.20 0.68 -1.72
C ALA A 240 9.83 1.22 -2.14
N SER A 241 9.75 2.05 -3.20
CA SER A 241 8.45 2.48 -3.76
C SER A 241 7.67 1.30 -4.32
N VAL A 242 8.34 0.33 -4.96
CA VAL A 242 7.70 -0.90 -5.45
C VAL A 242 7.06 -1.67 -4.28
N VAL A 243 7.72 -1.71 -3.12
CA VAL A 243 7.17 -2.34 -1.92
C VAL A 243 6.01 -1.53 -1.34
N LEU A 244 6.17 -0.21 -1.19
CA LEU A 244 5.13 0.66 -0.64
C LEU A 244 3.83 0.55 -1.44
N TYR A 245 3.88 0.67 -2.78
CA TYR A 245 2.67 0.65 -3.59
C TYR A 245 2.21 -0.77 -3.97
N GLY A 246 3.15 -1.71 -4.07
CA GLY A 246 2.87 -3.07 -4.53
C GLY A 246 2.43 -4.04 -3.45
N ALA A 247 2.87 -3.86 -2.19
CA ALA A 247 2.50 -4.77 -1.10
C ALA A 247 1.35 -4.25 -0.23
N ASN A 248 1.07 -2.95 -0.25
CA ASN A 248 -0.01 -2.36 0.54
C ASN A 248 -1.34 -2.37 -0.20
N THR A 249 -2.42 -2.39 0.58
CA THR A 249 -3.78 -2.17 0.08
C THR A 249 -4.16 -0.71 0.30
N PHE A 250 -4.60 -0.02 -0.75
CA PHE A 250 -5.06 1.36 -0.68
C PHE A 250 -6.59 1.41 -0.71
N LEU A 251 -7.20 2.12 0.23
CA LEU A 251 -8.63 2.20 0.44
C LEU A 251 -9.16 3.58 0.05
N TYR A 252 -9.91 3.66 -1.04
CA TYR A 252 -10.60 4.86 -1.47
C TYR A 252 -12.05 4.84 -0.98
N ARG A 253 -12.41 5.78 -0.10
CA ARG A 253 -13.78 5.91 0.42
C ARG A 253 -14.55 6.92 -0.41
N LEU A 254 -15.76 6.57 -0.84
CA LEU A 254 -16.61 7.44 -1.66
C LEU A 254 -17.28 8.60 -0.87
N ARG A 255 -16.64 9.08 0.20
CA ARG A 255 -17.11 10.24 0.98
C ARG A 255 -16.80 11.56 0.30
N ASP A 256 -15.73 11.59 -0.51
CA ASP A 256 -15.04 12.83 -0.91
C ASP A 256 -15.29 13.21 -2.39
N ALA A 257 -16.45 12.84 -2.93
CA ALA A 257 -16.86 13.10 -4.32
C ALA A 257 -16.74 14.58 -4.77
N ASN A 258 -16.57 15.51 -3.83
CA ASN A 258 -16.57 16.95 -4.09
C ASN A 258 -15.18 17.59 -4.07
N PHE A 259 -14.08 16.83 -4.00
CA PHE A 259 -12.73 17.41 -4.11
C PHE A 259 -12.33 17.69 -5.58
N ASN A 260 -13.23 18.29 -6.37
CA ASN A 260 -12.78 19.09 -7.50
C ASN A 260 -12.06 20.28 -6.87
N GLY A 261 -10.73 20.26 -6.93
CA GLY A 261 -9.81 21.15 -6.22
C GLY A 261 -9.98 22.65 -6.48
N ASP A 262 -10.96 23.06 -7.28
CA ASP A 262 -11.25 24.47 -7.55
C ASP A 262 -11.92 25.19 -6.36
N TYR A 263 -12.55 24.47 -5.42
CA TYR A 263 -13.31 25.13 -4.35
C TYR A 263 -12.52 25.39 -3.06
N ILE A 264 -11.44 24.64 -2.78
CA ILE A 264 -10.72 24.76 -1.50
C ILE A 264 -9.62 25.82 -1.55
N ASP A 265 -9.01 26.07 -2.72
CA ASP A 265 -8.01 27.14 -2.86
C ASP A 265 -8.64 28.54 -2.71
N ASN A 266 -9.96 28.65 -2.94
CA ASN A 266 -10.72 29.89 -2.76
C ASN A 266 -11.25 30.09 -1.32
N LEU A 267 -11.26 29.07 -0.46
CA LEU A 267 -11.69 29.22 0.94
C LEU A 267 -10.55 29.63 1.88
N ALA A 268 -9.29 29.44 1.48
CA ALA A 268 -8.12 29.86 2.25
C ALA A 268 -7.63 31.27 1.91
N THR A 269 -8.20 31.92 0.89
CA THR A 269 -7.77 33.23 0.39
C THR A 269 -8.77 34.36 0.59
N ASP A 270 -10.00 34.08 1.03
CA ASP A 270 -11.07 35.08 1.21
C ASP A 270 -11.29 35.51 2.68
N ASP A 271 -10.22 35.52 3.47
CA ASP A 271 -10.19 36.11 4.83
C ASP A 271 -9.75 37.59 4.79
N GLU A 272 -9.87 38.24 3.62
CA GLU A 272 -9.70 39.68 3.45
C GLU A 272 -11.06 40.39 3.37
N LEU A 273 -11.39 41.09 4.46
CA LEU A 273 -12.29 42.25 4.49
C LEU A 273 -13.77 42.01 4.12
N ILE A 274 -14.54 41.48 5.08
CA ILE A 274 -15.89 42.02 5.28
C ILE A 274 -15.89 42.77 6.62
N GLY A 275 -16.09 44.08 6.51
CA GLY A 275 -16.06 45.03 7.61
C GLY A 275 -17.00 44.62 8.73
N ARG A 276 -16.41 44.42 9.91
CA ARG A 276 -16.71 45.16 11.14
C ARG A 276 -17.85 46.17 10.99
N ASP A 277 -19.08 45.70 11.19
CA ASP A 277 -20.14 46.52 11.78
C ASP A 277 -20.28 46.05 13.23
N GLU A 278 -19.84 46.94 14.12
CA GLU A 278 -20.00 46.88 15.56
C GLU A 278 -21.49 47.08 15.87
N ASP A 279 -22.21 46.01 16.16
CA ASP A 279 -23.47 46.11 16.89
C ASP A 279 -23.43 45.18 18.11
N GLU A 280 -23.42 45.84 19.25
CA GLU A 280 -23.54 45.32 20.60
C GLU A 280 -24.80 44.45 20.72
N SER A 281 -24.62 43.17 21.00
CA SER A 281 -25.70 42.33 21.52
C SER A 281 -25.23 41.65 22.79
N GLU A 282 -25.45 42.36 23.89
CA GLU A 282 -25.53 41.80 25.24
C GLU A 282 -26.65 40.76 25.28
N SER A 283 -26.30 39.47 25.23
CA SER A 283 -27.19 38.41 25.70
C SER A 283 -26.54 37.70 26.88
N GLU A 284 -26.90 38.22 28.04
CA GLU A 284 -26.68 37.67 29.37
C GLU A 284 -27.62 36.46 29.55
N TYR A 285 -27.15 35.27 29.19
CA TYR A 285 -27.72 34.00 29.67
C TYR A 285 -26.58 33.07 30.06
N GLU A 286 -26.19 33.18 31.33
CA GLU A 286 -25.53 32.10 32.06
C GLU A 286 -26.54 30.96 32.24
N ASP A 287 -26.25 29.77 31.71
CA ASP A 287 -26.82 28.52 32.24
C ASP A 287 -25.90 27.31 31.94
N ASP A 288 -24.91 27.14 32.82
CA ASP A 288 -24.51 25.88 33.47
C ASP A 288 -24.60 24.56 32.66
N LEU A 289 -23.76 24.40 31.64
CA LEU A 289 -23.27 23.08 31.22
C LEU A 289 -21.77 23.10 30.89
N GLU A 290 -20.94 23.31 31.91
CA GLU A 290 -19.50 23.00 31.87
C GLU A 290 -19.29 21.49 31.74
N GLN A 291 -19.30 20.98 30.51
CA GLN A 291 -18.74 19.67 30.17
C GLN A 291 -17.27 19.87 29.78
N ASP A 292 -16.43 19.71 30.80
CA ASP A 292 -14.98 19.91 30.92
C ASP A 292 -14.13 19.02 29.97
N ASP A 293 -14.34 19.13 28.66
CA ASP A 293 -13.54 18.48 27.60
C ASP A 293 -12.83 19.49 26.66
N GLU A 294 -12.81 20.78 27.00
CA GLU A 294 -12.15 21.85 26.24
C GLU A 294 -10.76 22.18 26.79
N ASP A 295 -9.74 21.35 26.51
CA ASP A 295 -8.34 21.75 26.77
C ASP A 295 -7.31 20.97 25.91
N ASP A 296 -7.72 20.43 24.75
CA ASP A 296 -6.77 20.13 23.68
C ASP A 296 -6.53 21.42 22.88
N GLU A 297 -5.68 22.28 23.47
CA GLU A 297 -5.09 23.48 22.86
C GLU A 297 -4.54 23.11 21.47
N ASP A 298 -5.37 23.30 20.43
CA ASP A 298 -5.06 23.23 19.00
C ASP A 298 -3.98 24.28 18.69
N GLY A 299 -2.76 24.02 19.15
CA GLY A 299 -1.57 24.69 18.66
C GLY A 299 -1.59 24.57 17.13
N PRO A 300 -1.22 25.62 16.38
CA PRO A 300 -1.39 25.66 14.94
C PRO A 300 -0.86 24.37 14.37
N VAL A 301 -1.79 23.52 13.92
CA VAL A 301 -1.48 22.25 13.30
C VAL A 301 -0.53 22.66 12.20
N SER A 302 0.74 22.36 12.40
CA SER A 302 1.78 22.69 11.45
C SER A 302 1.25 22.11 10.17
N ALA A 303 1.00 22.91 9.13
CA ALA A 303 0.39 22.45 7.88
C ALA A 303 1.15 21.20 7.45
N ASP A 304 0.62 20.05 7.88
CA ASP A 304 1.38 18.83 8.02
C ASP A 304 1.29 18.31 6.61
N LYS A 305 2.30 18.73 5.83
CA LYS A 305 2.42 18.56 4.39
C LYS A 305 1.66 17.31 4.00
N GLU A 306 0.43 17.50 3.52
CA GLU A 306 -0.42 16.40 3.10
C GLU A 306 0.45 15.56 2.17
N SER A 307 0.62 14.28 2.49
CA SER A 307 1.50 13.46 1.68
C SER A 307 0.82 13.21 0.36
N VAL A 308 1.14 14.03 -0.63
CA VAL A 308 0.60 13.91 -1.97
C VAL A 308 1.26 12.71 -2.66
N ILE A 309 0.44 11.73 -3.03
CA ILE A 309 0.80 10.63 -3.91
C ILE A 309 0.81 11.15 -5.35
N ASN A 310 1.95 11.01 -6.02
CA ASN A 310 2.03 11.26 -7.46
C ASN A 310 1.49 10.05 -8.23
N ILE A 311 0.19 10.05 -8.48
CA ILE A 311 -0.51 8.96 -9.18
C ILE A 311 0.00 8.77 -10.61
N GLU A 312 0.29 9.84 -11.33
CA GLU A 312 0.84 9.75 -12.69
C GLU A 312 2.15 8.94 -12.72
N ARG A 313 3.00 9.17 -11.73
CA ARG A 313 4.28 8.48 -11.61
C ARG A 313 4.14 7.06 -11.07
N TYR A 314 3.27 6.82 -10.09
CA TYR A 314 3.27 5.56 -9.33
C TYR A 314 2.09 4.64 -9.58
N ALA A 315 1.07 5.01 -10.38
CA ALA A 315 -0.12 4.20 -10.61
C ALA A 315 0.19 2.76 -11.05
N HIS A 316 1.24 2.56 -11.86
CA HIS A 316 1.66 1.25 -12.35
C HIS A 316 2.25 0.33 -11.25
N LEU A 317 2.61 0.89 -10.09
CA LEU A 317 3.12 0.14 -8.94
C LEU A 317 2.01 -0.37 -8.01
N PHE A 318 0.80 0.19 -8.11
CA PHE A 318 -0.33 -0.25 -7.29
C PHE A 318 -0.73 -1.66 -7.69
N ARG A 319 -0.85 -2.55 -6.71
CA ARG A 319 -1.31 -3.94 -6.95
C ARG A 319 -2.60 -4.27 -6.23
N HIS A 320 -2.88 -3.64 -5.09
CA HIS A 320 -4.06 -3.92 -4.29
C HIS A 320 -4.82 -2.63 -3.99
N ILE A 321 -6.01 -2.50 -4.54
CA ILE A 321 -6.88 -1.33 -4.35
C ILE A 321 -8.26 -1.77 -3.86
N THR A 322 -8.84 -0.96 -2.99
CA THR A 322 -10.18 -1.17 -2.42
C THR A 322 -10.98 0.12 -2.59
N ILE A 323 -12.19 0.01 -3.12
CA ILE A 323 -13.13 1.13 -3.24
C ILE A 323 -14.33 0.82 -2.35
N GLU A 324 -14.60 1.68 -1.37
CA GLU A 324 -15.64 1.47 -0.36
C GLU A 324 -16.77 2.50 -0.52
N ALA A 325 -17.98 1.98 -0.78
CA ALA A 325 -19.22 2.73 -0.82
C ALA A 325 -19.99 2.57 0.50
N GLU A 326 -20.26 3.68 1.17
CA GLU A 326 -21.03 3.66 2.42
C GLU A 326 -22.52 3.41 2.17
N ALA A 327 -23.19 2.83 3.17
CA ALA A 327 -24.59 2.44 3.07
C ALA A 327 -25.55 3.52 2.55
N ASN A 328 -25.32 4.78 2.90
CA ASN A 328 -26.17 5.94 2.54
C ASN A 328 -25.71 6.69 1.28
N ARG A 329 -24.72 6.16 0.54
CA ARG A 329 -24.12 6.81 -0.64
C ARG A 329 -24.39 5.99 -1.90
N TYR A 330 -25.65 5.86 -2.27
CA TYR A 330 -26.09 5.08 -3.44
C TYR A 330 -26.66 5.94 -4.57
N SER A 331 -26.37 7.25 -4.55
CA SER A 331 -26.81 8.19 -5.59
C SER A 331 -25.99 8.07 -6.87
N ASP A 332 -26.52 8.61 -7.99
CA ASP A 332 -25.80 8.71 -9.27
C ASP A 332 -24.45 9.43 -9.14
N ILE A 333 -24.36 10.44 -8.25
CA ILE A 333 -23.11 11.14 -7.96
C ILE A 333 -22.07 10.17 -7.36
N THR A 334 -22.51 9.28 -6.47
CA THR A 334 -21.63 8.26 -5.91
C THR A 334 -21.22 7.23 -6.96
N GLN A 335 -22.14 6.84 -7.86
CA GLN A 335 -21.83 5.99 -9.00
C GLN A 335 -20.73 6.63 -9.86
N ASN A 336 -20.86 7.90 -10.22
CA ASN A 336 -19.88 8.63 -11.01
C ASN A 336 -18.53 8.77 -10.28
N SER A 337 -18.56 8.96 -8.96
CA SER A 337 -17.34 9.02 -8.14
C SER A 337 -16.60 7.69 -8.10
N MET A 338 -17.34 6.59 -8.06
CA MET A 338 -16.80 5.24 -8.11
C MET A 338 -16.15 4.95 -9.47
N VAL A 339 -16.82 5.34 -10.55
CA VAL A 339 -16.28 5.27 -11.92
C VAL A 339 -14.99 6.09 -12.03
N ALA A 340 -15.01 7.35 -11.58
CA ALA A 340 -13.83 8.21 -11.60
C ALA A 340 -12.66 7.62 -10.81
N ALA A 341 -12.92 7.00 -9.66
CA ALA A 341 -11.89 6.32 -8.86
C ALA A 341 -11.29 5.11 -9.58
N MET A 342 -12.09 4.35 -10.35
CA MET A 342 -11.62 3.22 -11.15
C MET A 342 -10.88 3.67 -12.42
N ASP A 343 -11.35 4.73 -13.07
CA ASP A 343 -10.77 5.25 -14.31
C ASP A 343 -9.32 5.71 -14.16
N VAL A 344 -8.91 6.10 -12.95
CA VAL A 344 -7.50 6.37 -12.61
C VAL A 344 -6.58 5.17 -12.91
N PHE A 345 -7.11 3.94 -12.85
CA PHE A 345 -6.38 2.70 -13.12
C PHE A 345 -6.82 2.02 -14.43
N ARG A 346 -7.60 2.71 -15.26
CA ARG A 346 -8.01 2.22 -16.58
C ARG A 346 -6.81 1.89 -17.45
N LYS A 347 -6.95 0.86 -18.29
CA LYS A 347 -6.01 0.59 -19.39
C LYS A 347 -5.95 1.82 -20.30
N PRO A 348 -4.76 2.34 -20.66
CA PRO A 348 -4.68 3.34 -21.71
C PRO A 348 -5.26 2.75 -22.99
N ASP A 349 -6.04 3.55 -23.72
CA ASP A 349 -6.58 3.12 -25.01
C ASP A 349 -5.44 2.69 -25.94
N GLN A 350 -5.69 1.65 -26.76
CA GLN A 350 -4.71 0.97 -27.59
C GLN A 350 -3.88 1.97 -28.41
N GLY A 351 -2.62 2.19 -28.01
CA GLY A 351 -1.72 3.18 -28.62
C GLY A 351 -0.78 3.87 -27.63
N GLY A 352 -1.04 3.77 -26.33
CA GLY A 352 -0.08 4.21 -25.30
C GLY A 352 1.16 3.30 -25.22
N PRO A 353 2.33 3.84 -24.80
CA PRO A 353 3.54 3.03 -24.60
C PRO A 353 3.28 1.90 -23.60
N THR A 354 3.52 0.66 -24.05
CA THR A 354 3.29 -0.61 -23.34
C THR A 354 3.91 -0.64 -21.93
N GLU A 355 4.95 0.15 -21.71
CA GLU A 355 5.73 0.24 -20.47
C GLU A 355 4.94 0.77 -19.25
N THR A 356 3.75 1.34 -19.46
CA THR A 356 2.94 1.93 -18.36
C THR A 356 1.66 1.16 -18.04
N SER A 357 1.60 -0.14 -18.38
CA SER A 357 0.44 -0.96 -18.03
C SER A 357 0.22 -1.00 -16.51
N ARG A 358 -0.95 -0.51 -16.09
CA ARG A 358 -1.39 -0.49 -14.69
C ARG A 358 -1.99 -1.85 -14.33
N SER A 359 -1.14 -2.86 -14.19
CA SER A 359 -1.58 -4.21 -13.85
C SER A 359 -1.91 -4.30 -12.36
N ILE A 360 -3.19 -4.19 -12.04
CA ILE A 360 -3.70 -4.40 -10.68
C ILE A 360 -3.72 -5.91 -10.41
N HIS A 361 -3.25 -6.34 -9.25
CA HIS A 361 -3.43 -7.74 -8.83
C HIS A 361 -4.87 -7.94 -8.32
N THR A 362 -5.29 -7.13 -7.36
CA THR A 362 -6.62 -7.25 -6.74
C THR A 362 -7.34 -5.91 -6.74
N LEU A 363 -8.52 -5.87 -7.35
CA LEU A 363 -9.50 -4.80 -7.21
C LEU A 363 -10.60 -5.29 -6.26
N THR A 364 -10.79 -4.63 -5.12
CA THR A 364 -11.87 -4.93 -4.18
C THR A 364 -12.90 -3.81 -4.19
N VAL A 365 -14.17 -4.16 -4.33
CA VAL A 365 -15.29 -3.24 -4.28
C VAL A 365 -16.14 -3.59 -3.06
N CYS A 366 -16.16 -2.72 -2.07
CA CYS A 366 -16.92 -2.90 -0.85
C CYS A 366 -18.22 -2.09 -0.93
N ILE A 367 -19.37 -2.75 -0.77
CA ILE A 367 -20.70 -2.13 -0.75
C ILE A 367 -21.46 -2.50 0.52
N MET A 368 -22.35 -1.62 0.95
CA MET A 368 -23.21 -1.83 2.11
C MET A 368 -24.69 -1.69 1.70
N PRO A 369 -25.26 -2.70 1.03
CA PRO A 369 -26.62 -2.61 0.49
C PRO A 369 -27.65 -2.49 1.60
N LEU A 370 -28.65 -1.64 1.35
CA LEU A 370 -29.79 -1.37 2.20
C LEU A 370 -31.06 -1.74 1.46
N LEU A 371 -32.04 -2.29 2.16
CA LEU A 371 -33.38 -2.40 1.58
C LEU A 371 -33.97 -1.00 1.42
N HIS A 372 -34.18 -0.56 0.18
CA HIS A 372 -34.87 0.67 -0.14
C HIS A 372 -36.31 0.33 -0.55
N GLN A 373 -37.27 0.83 0.21
CA GLN A 373 -38.70 0.70 -0.12
C GLN A 373 -39.16 2.00 -0.76
N ARG A 374 -39.44 1.97 -2.07
CA ARG A 374 -39.94 3.14 -2.78
C ARG A 374 -41.38 3.40 -2.33
N HIS A 375 -41.69 4.64 -1.94
CA HIS A 375 -43.02 5.00 -1.46
C HIS A 375 -44.12 4.81 -2.53
N ASP A 376 -43.75 4.98 -3.81
CA ASP A 376 -44.71 4.93 -4.92
C ASP A 376 -45.10 3.50 -5.34
N GLU A 377 -44.24 2.51 -5.06
CA GLU A 377 -44.45 1.11 -5.46
C GLU A 377 -44.05 0.16 -4.32
N PRO A 378 -44.92 -0.04 -3.30
CA PRO A 378 -44.60 -0.84 -2.12
C PRO A 378 -44.32 -2.33 -2.41
N SER A 379 -44.71 -2.81 -3.60
CA SER A 379 -44.40 -4.15 -4.08
C SER A 379 -42.95 -4.31 -4.53
N GLN A 380 -42.25 -3.23 -4.87
CA GLN A 380 -40.89 -3.29 -5.38
C GLN A 380 -39.89 -3.01 -4.25
N ARG A 381 -39.53 -4.07 -3.53
CA ARG A 381 -38.39 -4.06 -2.61
C ARG A 381 -37.12 -4.18 -3.43
N ARG A 382 -36.24 -3.18 -3.36
CA ARG A 382 -34.95 -3.20 -4.07
C ARG A 382 -33.82 -2.91 -3.10
N PHE A 383 -32.71 -3.62 -3.23
CA PHE A 383 -31.50 -3.27 -2.49
C PHE A 383 -30.76 -2.12 -3.18
N THR A 384 -30.20 -1.20 -2.39
CA THR A 384 -29.30 -0.17 -2.91
C THR A 384 -28.05 -0.80 -3.54
N PHE A 385 -27.38 -0.07 -4.42
CA PHE A 385 -26.19 -0.50 -5.19
C PHE A 385 -26.41 -1.59 -6.24
N VAL A 386 -27.55 -2.30 -6.27
CA VAL A 386 -27.78 -3.34 -7.30
C VAL A 386 -27.76 -2.75 -8.71
N ASP A 387 -28.25 -1.52 -8.88
CA ASP A 387 -28.12 -0.71 -10.09
C ASP A 387 -26.68 -0.47 -10.55
N PHE A 388 -25.73 -0.34 -9.61
CA PHE A 388 -24.33 -0.11 -9.94
C PHE A 388 -23.68 -1.34 -10.58
N PHE A 389 -24.31 -2.51 -10.52
CA PHE A 389 -23.76 -3.75 -11.08
C PHE A 389 -24.59 -4.30 -12.25
N LEU A 390 -25.50 -3.51 -12.82
CA LEU A 390 -26.20 -3.88 -14.04
C LEU A 390 -25.19 -3.95 -15.21
N PRO A 391 -25.35 -4.86 -16.19
CA PRO A 391 -24.40 -5.02 -17.30
C PRO A 391 -24.07 -3.73 -18.04
N GLU A 392 -25.06 -2.84 -18.19
CA GLU A 392 -24.94 -1.56 -18.89
C GLU A 392 -24.51 -0.40 -17.98
N SER A 393 -24.36 -0.64 -16.68
CA SER A 393 -24.02 0.41 -15.72
C SER A 393 -22.61 0.95 -15.96
N PRO A 394 -22.38 2.26 -15.72
CA PRO A 394 -21.06 2.86 -15.82
C PRO A 394 -20.00 2.18 -14.95
N VAL A 395 -20.38 1.67 -13.78
CA VAL A 395 -19.47 0.99 -12.85
C VAL A 395 -19.02 -0.35 -13.39
N ILE A 396 -19.90 -1.16 -14.00
CA ILE A 396 -19.48 -2.41 -14.67
C ILE A 396 -18.54 -2.13 -15.83
N GLN A 397 -18.82 -1.10 -16.63
CA GLN A 397 -17.92 -0.68 -17.72
C GLN A 397 -16.54 -0.29 -17.18
N ALA A 398 -16.48 0.49 -16.09
CA ALA A 398 -15.24 0.87 -15.45
C ALA A 398 -14.47 -0.34 -14.88
N ILE A 399 -15.17 -1.27 -14.20
CA ILE A 399 -14.59 -2.53 -13.71
C ILE A 399 -13.96 -3.32 -14.86
N LYS A 400 -14.68 -3.48 -15.98
CA LYS A 400 -14.18 -4.18 -17.17
C LYS A 400 -12.94 -3.49 -17.75
N ALA A 401 -12.89 -2.16 -17.71
CA ALA A 401 -11.80 -1.36 -18.26
C ALA A 401 -10.52 -1.34 -17.39
N VAL A 402 -10.62 -1.66 -16.10
CA VAL A 402 -9.46 -1.83 -15.20
C VAL A 402 -8.80 -3.19 -15.43
N ASP A 403 -7.46 -3.20 -15.56
CA ASP A 403 -6.69 -4.43 -15.70
C ASP A 403 -6.42 -5.09 -14.34
N CYS A 404 -7.29 -5.98 -13.88
CA CYS A 404 -7.06 -6.72 -12.64
C CYS A 404 -6.98 -8.24 -12.84
N GLN A 405 -6.18 -8.93 -12.02
CA GLN A 405 -6.15 -10.40 -11.99
C GLN A 405 -7.32 -10.99 -11.21
N VAL A 406 -7.70 -10.35 -10.11
CA VAL A 406 -8.79 -10.78 -9.24
C VAL A 406 -9.68 -9.59 -8.93
N LEU A 407 -10.98 -9.76 -9.13
CA LEU A 407 -12.01 -8.83 -8.71
C LEU A 407 -12.72 -9.40 -7.48
N HIS A 408 -12.72 -8.67 -6.37
CA HIS A 408 -13.56 -8.96 -5.22
C HIS A 408 -14.71 -7.97 -5.12
N VAL A 409 -15.90 -8.45 -4.81
CA VAL A 409 -17.05 -7.62 -4.42
C VAL A 409 -17.47 -8.05 -3.02
N ASP A 410 -17.13 -7.23 -2.04
CA ASP A 410 -17.43 -7.45 -0.63
C ASP A 410 -18.77 -6.77 -0.29
N ILE A 411 -19.77 -7.59 0.00
CA ILE A 411 -21.10 -7.17 0.45
C ILE A 411 -21.09 -7.17 1.98
N LEU A 412 -21.10 -5.98 2.56
CA LEU A 412 -20.98 -5.75 4.00
C LEU A 412 -22.34 -5.43 4.63
N THR A 413 -22.63 -6.00 5.80
CA THR A 413 -23.77 -5.58 6.64
C THR A 413 -23.44 -4.33 7.44
N ARG A 414 -24.46 -3.52 7.81
CA ARG A 414 -24.30 -2.27 8.59
C ARG A 414 -23.51 -2.44 9.90
N HIS A 415 -23.51 -3.63 10.48
CA HIS A 415 -22.92 -3.88 11.79
C HIS A 415 -21.39 -4.05 11.76
N THR A 416 -20.79 -4.36 10.61
CA THR A 416 -19.32 -4.54 10.53
C THR A 416 -18.55 -3.22 10.50
N SER A 417 -19.17 -2.14 9.98
CA SER A 417 -18.48 -0.86 9.76
C SER A 417 -18.13 -0.09 11.06
N ARG A 418 -18.96 -0.20 12.12
CA ARG A 418 -18.83 0.68 13.29
C ARG A 418 -17.88 0.19 14.39
N ARG A 419 -17.49 -1.09 14.45
CA ARG A 419 -16.89 -1.65 15.68
C ARG A 419 -15.47 -2.16 15.64
N SER A 420 -14.80 -2.34 14.50
CA SER A 420 -13.36 -2.62 14.59
C SER A 420 -12.60 -2.33 13.31
N ALA A 421 -11.54 -1.52 13.45
CA ALA A 421 -10.41 -1.48 12.53
C ALA A 421 -9.58 -2.80 12.55
N GLN A 422 -10.19 -3.89 13.02
CA GLN A 422 -9.65 -5.24 13.19
C GLN A 422 -10.82 -6.20 12.96
N VAL A 423 -11.25 -6.39 11.71
CA VAL A 423 -12.14 -7.49 11.32
C VAL A 423 -11.32 -8.44 10.48
N THR A 424 -10.68 -9.39 11.15
CA THR A 424 -10.25 -10.62 10.52
C THR A 424 -11.48 -11.42 10.14
N VAL A 425 -11.64 -11.58 8.82
CA VAL A 425 -12.51 -12.51 8.10
C VAL A 425 -12.71 -13.82 8.87
N LYS A 426 -13.89 -14.00 9.49
CA LYS A 426 -14.57 -15.28 9.82
C LYS A 426 -15.75 -15.04 10.78
N GLY A 427 -16.69 -14.18 10.39
CA GLY A 427 -17.92 -13.95 11.15
C GLY A 427 -19.00 -13.35 10.27
N THR A 428 -20.05 -14.15 10.04
CA THR A 428 -21.47 -13.88 9.68
C THR A 428 -21.91 -12.71 8.80
N GLY A 429 -21.32 -11.54 8.96
CA GLY A 429 -21.89 -10.29 8.44
C GLY A 429 -21.44 -9.87 7.05
N SER A 430 -20.56 -10.61 6.37
CA SER A 430 -20.12 -10.27 5.02
C SER A 430 -20.18 -11.45 4.05
N CYS A 431 -20.46 -11.12 2.79
CA CYS A 431 -20.37 -12.03 1.65
C CYS A 431 -19.31 -11.48 0.70
N ARG A 432 -18.39 -12.33 0.25
CA ARG A 432 -17.37 -11.97 -0.74
C ARG A 432 -17.64 -12.70 -2.04
N LEU A 433 -17.87 -11.92 -3.08
CA LEU A 433 -17.76 -12.39 -4.45
C LEU A 433 -16.31 -12.14 -4.94
N THR A 434 -15.80 -12.98 -5.82
CA THR A 434 -14.41 -13.21 -6.22
C THR A 434 -14.44 -13.71 -7.66
N ILE A 435 -14.07 -12.89 -8.63
CA ILE A 435 -14.03 -13.28 -10.04
C ILE A 435 -12.55 -13.31 -10.45
N ASN A 436 -12.10 -14.46 -10.95
CA ASN A 436 -10.75 -14.62 -11.47
C ASN A 436 -10.71 -14.11 -12.92
N ARG A 437 -9.90 -13.07 -13.17
CA ARG A 437 -9.74 -12.40 -14.46
C ARG A 437 -8.36 -12.62 -15.08
N ARG A 438 -7.54 -13.53 -14.52
CA ARG A 438 -6.22 -13.87 -15.08
C ARG A 438 -6.30 -14.35 -16.53
N HIS A 439 -7.37 -15.06 -16.88
CA HIS A 439 -7.60 -15.54 -18.25
C HIS A 439 -7.88 -14.40 -19.23
N GLU A 440 -8.53 -13.31 -18.80
CA GLU A 440 -8.71 -12.11 -19.64
C GLU A 440 -7.37 -11.42 -19.93
N GLN A 441 -6.45 -11.41 -18.95
CA GLN A 441 -5.10 -10.88 -19.16
C GLN A 441 -4.29 -11.75 -20.12
N ALA A 442 -4.30 -13.07 -19.92
CA ALA A 442 -3.66 -14.02 -20.81
C ALA A 442 -4.23 -13.94 -22.24
N MET A 443 -5.53 -13.72 -22.39
CA MET A 443 -6.17 -13.49 -23.68
C MET A 443 -5.59 -12.29 -24.45
N ASN A 444 -5.30 -11.18 -23.76
CA ASN A 444 -4.69 -10.01 -24.39
C ASN A 444 -3.25 -10.30 -24.84
N TYR A 445 -2.52 -11.13 -24.11
CA TYR A 445 -1.17 -11.57 -24.51
C TYR A 445 -1.20 -12.37 -25.82
N PHE A 446 -2.16 -13.28 -25.99
CA PHE A 446 -2.32 -14.09 -27.21
C PHE A 446 -2.80 -13.32 -28.45
N GLN A 447 -3.20 -12.06 -28.34
CA GLN A 447 -3.59 -11.27 -29.51
C GLN A 447 -2.39 -10.90 -30.39
N GLY A 448 -1.18 -10.85 -29.83
CA GLY A 448 0.05 -10.54 -30.57
C GLY A 448 0.79 -11.74 -31.16
N GLU A 449 0.53 -12.95 -30.67
CA GLU A 449 1.35 -14.14 -30.96
C GLU A 449 0.51 -15.27 -31.57
N THR A 450 0.88 -15.72 -32.77
CA THR A 450 0.18 -16.80 -33.49
C THR A 450 0.70 -18.20 -33.13
N SER A 451 1.88 -18.27 -32.52
CA SER A 451 2.53 -19.51 -32.09
C SER A 451 2.17 -19.86 -30.64
N GLY A 452 1.17 -20.73 -30.47
CA GLY A 452 0.82 -21.27 -29.17
C GLY A 452 -0.07 -22.50 -29.31
N ASP A 453 -0.06 -23.35 -28.29
CA ASP A 453 -0.93 -24.52 -28.23
C ASP A 453 -2.40 -24.09 -28.37
N LYS A 454 -3.07 -24.61 -29.41
CA LYS A 454 -4.46 -24.30 -29.74
C LYS A 454 -5.41 -24.70 -28.59
N ALA A 455 -5.10 -25.77 -27.86
CA ALA A 455 -5.92 -26.24 -26.74
C ALA A 455 -5.88 -25.23 -25.58
N VAL A 456 -4.68 -24.79 -25.18
CA VAL A 456 -4.48 -23.77 -24.14
C VAL A 456 -5.17 -22.46 -24.52
N ARG A 457 -5.06 -22.04 -25.78
CA ARG A 457 -5.74 -20.84 -26.27
C ARG A 457 -7.26 -20.96 -26.18
N ARG A 458 -7.85 -22.09 -26.64
CA ARG A 458 -9.30 -22.33 -26.54
C ARG A 458 -9.80 -22.28 -25.09
N ARG A 459 -9.12 -22.98 -24.18
CA ARG A 459 -9.46 -22.96 -22.74
C ARG A 459 -9.35 -21.56 -22.16
N THR A 460 -8.32 -20.80 -22.54
CA THR A 460 -8.12 -19.42 -22.08
C THR A 460 -9.23 -18.47 -22.58
N VAL A 461 -9.64 -18.60 -23.85
CA VAL A 461 -10.78 -17.86 -24.42
C VAL A 461 -12.06 -18.18 -23.65
N GLU A 462 -12.32 -19.46 -23.39
CA GLU A 462 -13.52 -19.90 -22.69
C GLU A 462 -13.57 -19.37 -21.26
N MET A 463 -12.47 -19.50 -20.50
CA MET A 463 -12.41 -18.99 -19.14
C MET A 463 -12.52 -17.47 -19.07
N ALA A 464 -11.95 -16.74 -20.04
CA ALA A 464 -12.13 -15.29 -20.16
C ALA A 464 -13.57 -14.90 -20.50
N LYS A 465 -14.27 -15.72 -21.30
CA LYS A 465 -15.69 -15.52 -21.58
C LYS A 465 -16.54 -15.75 -20.33
N ARG A 466 -16.27 -16.83 -19.58
CA ARG A 466 -16.94 -17.14 -18.30
C ARG A 466 -16.74 -16.02 -17.28
N SER A 467 -15.53 -15.46 -17.16
CA SER A 467 -15.27 -14.34 -16.24
C SER A 467 -16.01 -13.06 -16.65
N ALA A 468 -16.09 -12.76 -17.96
CA ALA A 468 -16.86 -11.63 -18.47
C ALA A 468 -18.38 -11.80 -18.18
N GLU A 469 -18.93 -12.98 -18.42
CA GLU A 469 -20.33 -13.31 -18.10
C GLU A 469 -20.61 -13.26 -16.59
N ALA A 470 -19.65 -13.68 -15.76
CA ALA A 470 -19.75 -13.55 -14.31
C ALA A 470 -19.82 -12.09 -13.86
N ILE A 471 -19.07 -11.19 -14.51
CA ILE A 471 -19.14 -9.74 -14.27
C ILE A 471 -20.52 -9.20 -14.66
N ASP A 472 -21.05 -9.59 -15.82
CA ASP A 472 -22.36 -9.13 -16.29
C ASP A 472 -23.53 -9.62 -15.42
N THR A 473 -23.36 -10.76 -14.75
CA THR A 473 -24.38 -11.30 -13.85
C THR A 473 -24.21 -10.85 -12.40
N LEU A 474 -23.27 -9.94 -12.08
CA LEU A 474 -22.99 -9.49 -10.71
C LEU A 474 -24.23 -8.92 -10.00
N ALA A 475 -25.03 -8.06 -10.65
CA ALA A 475 -26.23 -7.50 -10.03
C ALA A 475 -27.18 -8.58 -9.51
N LYS A 476 -27.45 -9.61 -10.32
CA LYS A 476 -28.32 -10.73 -9.95
C LYS A 476 -27.78 -11.48 -8.74
N HIS A 477 -26.47 -11.76 -8.72
CA HIS A 477 -25.84 -12.46 -7.60
C HIS A 477 -25.83 -11.63 -6.32
N ILE A 478 -25.56 -10.32 -6.41
CA ILE A 478 -25.62 -9.41 -5.27
C ILE A 478 -27.03 -9.39 -4.68
N GLU A 479 -28.05 -9.23 -5.52
CA GLU A 479 -29.45 -9.23 -5.10
C GLU A 479 -29.86 -10.57 -4.44
N GLU A 480 -29.44 -11.70 -5.03
CA GLU A 480 -29.69 -13.03 -4.47
C GLU A 480 -29.01 -13.20 -3.10
N GLN A 481 -27.77 -12.76 -2.94
CA GLN A 481 -27.06 -12.81 -1.65
C GLN A 481 -27.71 -11.89 -0.61
N CYS A 482 -28.19 -10.72 -1.02
CA CYS A 482 -28.92 -9.82 -0.13
C CYS A 482 -30.24 -10.43 0.35
N ASN A 483 -30.98 -11.08 -0.55
CA ASN A 483 -32.22 -11.80 -0.21
C ASN A 483 -31.98 -13.00 0.71
N ARG A 484 -30.97 -13.83 0.42
CA ARG A 484 -30.64 -15.04 1.19
C ARG A 484 -30.24 -14.74 2.63
N ARG A 485 -29.56 -13.62 2.87
CA ARG A 485 -29.04 -13.23 4.19
C ARG A 485 -29.99 -12.34 4.99
N HIS A 486 -31.16 -12.02 4.45
CA HIS A 486 -32.15 -11.16 5.11
C HIS A 486 -31.56 -9.82 5.59
N PHE A 487 -30.82 -9.12 4.72
CA PHE A 487 -30.28 -7.78 5.03
C PHE A 487 -31.37 -6.74 5.37
N ASP A 488 -32.65 -7.08 5.15
CA ASP A 488 -33.82 -6.31 5.51
C ASP A 488 -34.21 -6.41 6.99
N GLN A 489 -33.71 -7.42 7.70
CA GLN A 489 -34.05 -7.69 9.09
C GLN A 489 -32.86 -7.30 9.97
N ASP A 490 -32.99 -6.20 10.72
CA ASP A 490 -32.02 -5.72 11.75
C ASP A 490 -31.75 -6.76 12.88
N THR A 491 -32.23 -7.99 12.77
CA THR A 491 -32.34 -9.00 13.84
C THR A 491 -31.37 -10.18 13.76
N THR A 492 -30.53 -10.33 12.73
CA THR A 492 -29.70 -11.55 12.59
C THR A 492 -28.28 -11.36 13.15
N MET A 493 -28.18 -11.22 14.47
CA MET A 493 -26.89 -11.21 15.18
C MET A 493 -26.23 -12.61 15.30
N ASP A 494 -26.92 -13.72 14.98
CA ASP A 494 -26.49 -15.07 15.44
C ASP A 494 -26.54 -16.21 14.39
N MET A 495 -26.55 -15.94 13.07
CA MET A 495 -26.55 -17.01 12.06
C MET A 495 -25.23 -17.14 11.29
N ASP A 496 -24.32 -17.98 11.81
CA ASP A 496 -23.13 -18.53 11.15
C ASP A 496 -23.52 -19.38 9.93
N ILE A 497 -23.80 -18.73 8.80
CA ILE A 497 -23.92 -19.39 7.50
C ILE A 497 -22.59 -19.20 6.78
N ASP A 498 -21.73 -20.21 6.88
CA ASP A 498 -20.53 -20.31 6.04
C ASP A 498 -20.97 -20.27 4.58
N SER A 499 -20.47 -19.27 3.84
CA SER A 499 -20.75 -19.12 2.41
C SER A 499 -20.07 -20.26 1.66
N PRO A 500 -20.79 -21.04 0.84
CA PRO A 500 -20.13 -22.00 -0.05
C PRO A 500 -19.19 -21.25 -1.00
N ASP A 501 -17.99 -21.77 -1.22
CA ASP A 501 -17.05 -21.33 -2.27
C ASP A 501 -17.74 -21.51 -3.64
N TRP A 502 -18.29 -20.42 -4.17
CA TRP A 502 -19.23 -20.44 -5.30
C TRP A 502 -18.54 -20.44 -6.67
N LEU A 503 -17.20 -20.51 -6.70
CA LEU A 503 -16.40 -20.69 -7.94
C LEU A 503 -15.50 -21.93 -7.97
N ASN A 504 -15.67 -22.90 -7.06
CA ASN A 504 -15.08 -24.24 -7.28
C ASN A 504 -15.88 -25.03 -8.34
N ILE A 505 -16.27 -24.38 -9.45
CA ILE A 505 -16.87 -25.04 -10.62
C ILE A 505 -15.75 -25.68 -11.47
N ASP A 506 -14.50 -25.28 -11.28
CA ASP A 506 -13.34 -25.83 -12.00
C ASP A 506 -12.99 -27.29 -11.62
N GLN A 507 -13.65 -27.91 -10.62
CA GLN A 507 -13.35 -29.28 -10.21
C GLN A 507 -14.23 -30.36 -10.84
N ASP A 508 -15.37 -30.02 -11.45
CA ASP A 508 -16.35 -31.05 -11.88
C ASP A 508 -16.45 -31.24 -13.40
N GLU A 509 -15.69 -30.50 -14.23
CA GLU A 509 -15.74 -30.62 -15.71
C GLU A 509 -14.61 -31.47 -16.34
N GLU A 510 -13.76 -32.13 -15.55
CA GLU A 510 -12.63 -32.93 -16.08
C GLU A 510 -13.01 -34.39 -16.45
N HIS A 511 -14.28 -34.69 -16.76
CA HIS A 511 -14.77 -36.07 -16.86
C HIS A 511 -15.58 -36.50 -18.11
N HIS A 512 -15.59 -35.77 -19.22
CA HIS A 512 -16.38 -36.22 -20.39
C HIS A 512 -15.80 -35.98 -21.81
N ASP A 513 -14.47 -35.97 -21.99
CA ASP A 513 -13.85 -35.95 -23.32
C ASP A 513 -13.26 -37.31 -23.78
N GLU A 514 -13.59 -38.41 -23.10
CA GLU A 514 -13.43 -39.76 -23.67
C GLU A 514 -14.72 -40.09 -24.45
N ASP A 515 -14.61 -40.44 -25.74
CA ASP A 515 -15.64 -41.03 -26.63
C ASP A 515 -16.19 -40.18 -27.81
N ILE A 516 -15.41 -39.26 -28.39
CA ILE A 516 -15.67 -38.77 -29.78
C ILE A 516 -14.43 -38.95 -30.66
N TRP A 517 -13.95 -40.20 -30.76
CA TRP A 517 -13.15 -40.68 -31.89
C TRP A 517 -13.79 -41.94 -32.47
N GLY A 518 -15.03 -41.78 -32.95
CA GLY A 518 -15.66 -42.76 -33.83
C GLY A 518 -14.98 -42.75 -35.19
N PHE A 519 -14.04 -43.67 -35.39
CA PHE A 519 -13.52 -44.05 -36.70
C PHE A 519 -14.68 -44.54 -37.57
N GLY A 520 -14.99 -43.78 -38.63
CA GLY A 520 -15.76 -44.28 -39.76
C GLY A 520 -14.85 -45.15 -40.64
N TYR A 521 -15.16 -46.45 -40.68
CA TYR A 521 -14.77 -47.36 -41.76
C TYR A 521 -15.79 -47.27 -42.91
#